data_AF-A0A2V9WVK0-F1
#
_entry.id   AF-A0A2V9WVK0-F1
#
_cell.length_a   1.000
_cell.length_b   1.000
_cell.length_c   1.000
_cell.angle_alpha   90.00
_cell.angle_beta   90.00
_cell.angle_gamma   90.00
#
_symmetry.space_group_name_H-M   'P 1'
#
loop_
_entity.id
_entity.type
_entity.pdbx_description
1 polymer ?
#
loop_
_entity_poly.entity_id
_entity_poly.type
_entity_poly.pdbx_seq_one_letter_code
_entity_poly.pdbx_strand_id
1 'polypeptide(L)'
;MVIYDRYSYEIDIGSYQALLTPGVRVVGIQDGFVDTSGYDPNVYCDANFFGEWETRSYMASIVAHGVTKIINVPTMKDHSASGVTGCLKNLGYGTFNNVARSHRAPYSFTNPLIGVMCSVEPLRSKAVLHIMDGMRQVWHGGPLTQVQDFIDQPGILLVATDPVALDSIELEAIEKNGNKGRLRSGNTIRSPSRRTVTSFTTMPPRISSFGNRDTSPRPASWDWASQT
;
A
#
# COMPACT_ATOMS: atom_id res chain seq x y z
N MET A 1 -11.76 -19.63 -0.28
CA MET A 1 -10.75 -18.71 0.28
C MET A 1 -9.86 -18.24 -0.86
N VAL A 2 -9.46 -16.97 -0.85
CA VAL A 2 -8.56 -16.41 -1.86
C VAL A 2 -7.38 -15.76 -1.15
N ILE A 3 -6.17 -16.00 -1.66
CA ILE A 3 -4.96 -15.28 -1.28
C ILE A 3 -4.57 -14.43 -2.48
N TYR A 4 -4.25 -13.17 -2.21
CA TYR A 4 -3.79 -12.28 -3.26
C TYR A 4 -2.55 -11.54 -2.80
N ASP A 5 -1.69 -11.26 -3.77
CA ASP A 5 -0.57 -10.35 -3.63
C ASP A 5 -0.57 -9.40 -4.84
N ARG A 6 0.16 -8.30 -4.74
CA ARG A 6 0.24 -7.33 -5.82
C ARG A 6 0.88 -7.94 -7.05
N TYR A 7 2.00 -8.63 -6.90
CA TYR A 7 2.76 -9.13 -8.03
C TYR A 7 2.74 -10.65 -8.11
N SER A 8 2.41 -11.19 -9.28
CA SER A 8 2.41 -12.64 -9.52
C SER A 8 3.79 -13.28 -9.27
N TYR A 9 4.88 -12.55 -9.54
CA TYR A 9 6.22 -13.07 -9.28
C TYR A 9 6.53 -13.23 -7.78
N GLU A 10 5.94 -12.42 -6.89
CA GLU A 10 6.16 -12.54 -5.44
C GLU A 10 5.50 -13.80 -4.88
N ILE A 11 4.36 -14.17 -5.46
CA ILE A 11 3.66 -15.42 -5.19
C ILE A 11 4.53 -16.62 -5.59
N ASP A 12 5.14 -16.56 -6.78
CA ASP A 12 5.99 -17.63 -7.28
C ASP A 12 7.29 -17.77 -6.46
N ILE A 13 7.95 -16.66 -6.14
CA ILE A 13 9.16 -16.66 -5.28
C ILE A 13 8.82 -17.17 -3.87
N GLY A 14 7.66 -16.77 -3.34
CA GLY A 14 7.17 -17.25 -2.05
C GLY A 14 6.67 -18.70 -2.06
N SER A 15 6.63 -19.34 -3.24
CA SER A 15 6.18 -20.73 -3.41
C SER A 15 4.79 -20.99 -2.82
N TYR A 16 3.88 -20.02 -2.96
CA TYR A 16 2.55 -20.08 -2.33
C TYR A 16 1.80 -21.35 -2.72
N GLN A 17 1.90 -21.76 -3.97
CA GLN A 17 1.23 -22.95 -4.52
C GLN A 17 1.69 -24.25 -3.83
N ALA A 18 2.91 -24.29 -3.27
CA ALA A 18 3.43 -25.45 -2.54
C ALA A 18 3.04 -25.46 -1.05
N LEU A 19 2.75 -24.28 -0.47
CA LEU A 19 2.43 -24.11 0.95
C LEU A 19 0.93 -24.16 1.24
N LEU A 20 0.09 -23.95 0.22
CA LEU A 20 -1.34 -23.82 0.38
C LEU A 20 -2.09 -25.13 0.15
N THR A 21 -3.20 -25.28 0.88
CA THR A 21 -4.08 -26.43 0.73
C THR A 21 -4.82 -26.40 -0.63
N PRO A 22 -5.13 -27.59 -1.20
CA PRO A 22 -5.92 -27.67 -2.41
C PRO A 22 -7.23 -26.89 -2.31
N GLY A 23 -7.57 -26.13 -3.36
CA GLY A 23 -8.80 -25.34 -3.43
C GLY A 23 -8.68 -23.89 -2.94
N VAL A 24 -7.52 -23.47 -2.40
CA VAL A 24 -7.24 -22.04 -2.20
C VAL A 24 -6.91 -21.40 -3.54
N ARG A 25 -7.65 -20.36 -3.92
CA ARG A 25 -7.36 -19.58 -5.13
C ARG A 25 -6.24 -18.59 -4.81
N VAL A 26 -5.23 -18.53 -5.67
CA VAL A 26 -4.11 -17.59 -5.55
C VAL A 26 -4.20 -16.58 -6.71
N VAL A 27 -4.04 -15.30 -6.42
CA VAL A 27 -4.22 -14.21 -7.39
C VAL A 27 -3.10 -13.19 -7.27
N GLY A 28 -2.26 -13.08 -8.28
CA GLY A 28 -1.44 -11.87 -8.46
C GLY A 28 -2.28 -10.80 -9.14
N ILE A 29 -2.28 -9.58 -8.61
CA ILE A 29 -3.04 -8.47 -9.22
C ILE A 29 -2.36 -7.99 -10.52
N GLN A 30 -1.04 -8.10 -10.58
CA GLN A 30 -0.21 -7.55 -11.63
C GLN A 30 0.84 -8.56 -12.08
N ASP A 31 0.83 -8.91 -13.37
CA ASP A 31 1.80 -9.86 -13.95
C ASP A 31 3.14 -9.18 -14.33
N GLY A 32 3.17 -7.84 -14.40
CA GLY A 32 4.39 -7.06 -14.62
C GLY A 32 4.16 -5.56 -14.42
N PHE A 33 5.24 -4.77 -14.28
CA PHE A 33 5.17 -3.36 -13.84
C PHE A 33 4.23 -2.43 -14.64
N VAL A 34 3.93 -2.76 -15.90
CA VAL A 34 3.03 -1.98 -16.78
C VAL A 34 1.61 -2.56 -16.88
N ASP A 35 1.39 -3.76 -16.36
CA ASP A 35 0.08 -4.40 -16.39
C ASP A 35 -0.89 -3.72 -15.42
N THR A 36 -2.06 -3.36 -15.94
CA THR A 36 -3.14 -2.71 -15.22
C THR A 36 -4.45 -3.50 -15.25
N SER A 37 -4.44 -4.69 -15.87
CA SER A 37 -5.63 -5.50 -16.10
C SER A 37 -6.32 -6.00 -14.81
N GLY A 38 -5.56 -6.18 -13.74
CA GLY A 38 -6.08 -6.56 -12.42
C GLY A 38 -6.73 -5.42 -11.62
N TYR A 39 -6.78 -4.19 -12.14
CA TYR A 39 -7.33 -3.02 -11.45
C TYR A 39 -8.63 -2.52 -12.09
N ASP A 40 -9.53 -1.98 -11.26
CA ASP A 40 -10.81 -1.43 -11.72
C ASP A 40 -10.66 0.08 -12.02
N PRO A 41 -10.88 0.53 -13.27
CA PRO A 41 -10.77 1.94 -13.63
C PRO A 41 -11.82 2.84 -12.94
N ASN A 42 -12.88 2.26 -12.37
CA ASN A 42 -13.99 3.00 -11.76
C ASN A 42 -13.87 3.14 -10.24
N VAL A 43 -12.94 2.42 -9.62
CA VAL A 43 -12.73 2.46 -8.16
C VAL A 43 -11.30 2.91 -7.90
N TYR A 44 -11.13 4.17 -7.51
CA TYR A 44 -9.81 4.78 -7.40
C TYR A 44 -9.68 5.78 -6.24
N CYS A 45 -8.44 5.97 -5.80
CA CYS A 45 -8.00 7.08 -4.95
C CYS A 45 -7.37 8.14 -5.84
N ASP A 46 -7.88 9.37 -5.79
CA ASP A 46 -7.33 10.50 -6.57
C ASP A 46 -6.50 11.41 -5.66
N ALA A 47 -5.25 11.64 -6.05
CA ALA A 47 -4.33 12.52 -5.34
C ALA A 47 -3.27 13.06 -6.29
N ASN A 48 -3.10 14.38 -6.28
CA ASN A 48 -2.10 15.09 -7.07
C ASN A 48 -0.95 15.53 -6.16
N PHE A 49 0.27 15.13 -6.50
CA PHE A 49 1.47 15.43 -5.71
C PHE A 49 2.42 16.40 -6.40
N PHE A 50 2.61 16.23 -7.71
CA PHE A 50 3.65 16.91 -8.49
C PHE A 50 3.14 17.45 -9.83
N GLY A 51 1.81 17.56 -10.01
CA GLY A 51 1.23 17.93 -11.30
C GLY A 51 1.31 16.83 -12.35
N GLU A 52 1.41 15.56 -11.92
CA GLU A 52 1.38 14.42 -12.82
C GLU A 52 0.09 14.33 -13.65
N TRP A 53 0.22 13.77 -14.86
CA TRP A 53 -0.90 13.62 -15.80
C TRP A 53 -1.94 12.59 -15.33
N GLU A 54 -1.49 11.52 -14.66
CA GLU A 54 -2.35 10.50 -14.06
C GLU A 54 -2.23 10.55 -12.53
N THR A 55 -3.25 11.13 -11.90
CA THR A 55 -3.35 11.34 -10.44
C THR A 55 -4.07 10.21 -9.72
N ARG A 56 -4.64 9.24 -10.45
CA ARG A 56 -5.46 8.17 -9.87
C ARG A 56 -4.61 6.94 -9.55
N SER A 57 -4.86 6.38 -8.37
CA SER A 57 -4.48 5.01 -8.01
C SER A 57 -5.74 4.15 -8.10
N TYR A 58 -5.76 3.16 -8.98
CA TYR A 58 -6.89 2.25 -9.18
C TYR A 58 -6.82 1.08 -8.20
N MET A 59 -7.97 0.67 -7.68
CA MET A 59 -8.11 -0.44 -6.74
C MET A 59 -8.12 -1.78 -7.47
N ALA A 60 -7.50 -2.80 -6.89
CA ALA A 60 -7.54 -4.15 -7.44
C ALA A 60 -8.99 -4.65 -7.58
N SER A 61 -9.34 -5.17 -8.76
CA SER A 61 -10.69 -5.66 -9.10
C SER A 61 -11.15 -6.77 -8.15
N ILE A 62 -10.22 -7.61 -7.66
CA ILE A 62 -10.52 -8.63 -6.66
C ILE A 62 -10.98 -8.02 -5.32
N VAL A 63 -10.39 -6.90 -4.90
CA VAL A 63 -10.80 -6.18 -3.69
C VAL A 63 -12.09 -5.43 -3.94
N ALA A 64 -12.27 -4.83 -5.11
CA ALA A 64 -13.52 -4.15 -5.47
C ALA A 64 -14.71 -5.11 -5.47
N HIS A 65 -14.58 -6.27 -6.12
CA HIS A 65 -15.74 -7.13 -6.45
C HIS A 65 -15.63 -8.59 -5.98
N GLY A 66 -14.42 -9.12 -5.83
CA GLY A 66 -14.19 -10.56 -5.65
C GLY A 66 -14.23 -11.07 -4.21
N VAL A 67 -13.95 -10.22 -3.22
CA VAL A 67 -13.91 -10.60 -1.79
C VAL A 67 -14.89 -9.78 -0.95
N THR A 68 -15.33 -10.36 0.16
CA THR A 68 -16.26 -9.72 1.12
C THR A 68 -15.57 -9.28 2.41
N LYS A 69 -14.44 -9.92 2.76
CA LYS A 69 -13.63 -9.66 3.95
C LYS A 69 -12.16 -9.90 3.61
N ILE A 70 -11.28 -9.12 4.23
CA ILE A 70 -9.83 -9.14 4.03
C ILE A 70 -9.16 -9.35 5.39
N ILE A 71 -8.32 -10.38 5.45
CA ILE A 71 -7.34 -10.60 6.52
C ILE A 71 -6.00 -10.12 5.97
N ASN A 72 -5.44 -9.09 6.60
CA ASN A 72 -4.16 -8.51 6.23
C ASN A 72 -3.03 -9.22 6.95
N VAL A 73 -1.95 -9.55 6.25
CA VAL A 73 -0.76 -10.19 6.84
C VAL A 73 0.49 -9.37 6.52
N PRO A 74 0.70 -8.22 7.21
CA PRO A 74 1.86 -7.37 6.98
C PRO A 74 3.11 -7.89 7.70
N THR A 75 4.27 -7.35 7.32
CA THR A 75 5.56 -7.60 7.99
C THR A 75 5.99 -6.36 8.78
N MET A 76 6.59 -6.58 9.95
CA MET A 76 7.11 -5.52 10.80
C MET A 76 8.44 -4.98 10.24
N LYS A 77 8.43 -3.81 9.60
CA LYS A 77 9.64 -3.21 9.04
C LYS A 77 9.58 -1.68 8.88
N ASP A 78 10.74 -1.06 9.09
CA ASP A 78 11.00 0.34 8.77
C ASP A 78 10.76 0.60 7.28
N HIS A 79 10.38 1.83 6.98
CA HIS A 79 10.38 2.32 5.63
C HIS A 79 10.83 3.78 5.60
N SER A 80 11.97 4.02 4.95
CA SER A 80 12.62 5.34 4.88
C SER A 80 11.68 6.51 4.54
N ALA A 81 10.72 6.31 3.63
CA ALA A 81 9.76 7.35 3.23
C ALA A 81 8.48 7.45 4.09
N SER A 82 7.93 6.34 4.61
CA SER A 82 6.61 6.29 5.27
C SER A 82 6.69 6.07 6.78
N GLY A 83 7.90 5.96 7.33
CA GLY A 83 8.13 5.61 8.73
C GLY A 83 8.16 4.11 8.92
N VAL A 84 7.04 3.45 8.68
CA VAL A 84 6.90 1.99 8.74
C VAL A 84 6.27 1.47 7.45
N THR A 85 6.37 0.16 7.22
CA THR A 85 5.54 -0.51 6.22
C THR A 85 4.20 -0.85 6.83
N GLY A 86 4.16 -1.75 7.81
CA GLY A 86 2.94 -2.03 8.57
C GLY A 86 1.70 -2.42 7.79
N CYS A 87 0.60 -2.45 8.53
CA CYS A 87 -0.74 -2.79 8.08
C CYS A 87 -1.23 -1.84 6.98
N LEU A 88 -1.15 -0.52 7.21
CA LEU A 88 -1.78 0.44 6.30
C LEU A 88 -1.09 0.47 4.94
N LYS A 89 0.25 0.41 4.91
CA LYS A 89 0.95 0.36 3.62
C LYS A 89 0.72 -0.96 2.92
N ASN A 90 0.68 -2.09 3.64
CA ASN A 90 0.39 -3.38 3.04
C ASN A 90 -1.00 -3.38 2.37
N LEU A 91 -2.01 -2.83 3.05
CA LEU A 91 -3.36 -2.67 2.47
C LEU A 91 -3.36 -1.70 1.29
N GLY A 92 -2.92 -0.46 1.51
CA GLY A 92 -2.97 0.60 0.51
C GLY A 92 -2.12 0.27 -0.71
N TYR A 93 -0.82 0.03 -0.52
CA TYR A 93 0.11 -0.14 -1.65
C TYR A 93 0.06 -1.55 -2.25
N GLY A 94 -0.41 -2.55 -1.49
CA GLY A 94 -0.69 -3.89 -2.03
C GLY A 94 -1.97 -3.95 -2.85
N THR A 95 -2.94 -3.06 -2.61
CA THR A 95 -4.24 -3.08 -3.29
C THR A 95 -4.35 -2.06 -4.42
N PHE A 96 -3.59 -0.96 -4.38
CA PHE A 96 -3.67 0.11 -5.36
C PHE A 96 -2.44 0.16 -6.28
N ASN A 97 -2.67 0.47 -7.57
CA ASN A 97 -1.58 0.76 -8.51
C ASN A 97 -1.13 2.24 -8.43
N ASN A 98 -0.18 2.62 -9.29
CA ASN A 98 0.33 3.98 -9.44
C ASN A 98 0.91 4.62 -8.16
N VAL A 99 1.11 3.85 -7.08
CA VAL A 99 1.62 4.38 -5.79
C VAL A 99 3.10 4.82 -5.83
N ALA A 100 3.85 4.43 -6.87
CA ALA A 100 5.24 4.83 -7.02
C ALA A 100 5.39 6.36 -7.10
N ARG A 101 4.40 7.07 -7.66
CA ARG A 101 4.38 8.53 -7.78
C ARG A 101 4.49 9.27 -6.45
N SER A 102 4.13 8.63 -5.32
CA SER A 102 4.25 9.24 -3.99
C SER A 102 5.70 9.31 -3.48
N HIS A 103 6.65 8.67 -4.16
CA HIS A 103 8.05 8.59 -3.76
C HIS A 103 8.92 9.38 -4.74
N ARG A 104 9.15 10.65 -4.44
CA ARG A 104 10.09 11.49 -5.19
C ARG A 104 11.08 12.11 -4.22
N ALA A 105 12.39 12.00 -4.47
CA ALA A 105 13.34 12.78 -3.69
C ALA A 105 13.23 14.27 -4.08
N PRO A 106 13.29 15.23 -3.13
CA PRO A 106 13.48 15.06 -1.68
C PRO A 106 12.19 14.98 -0.85
N TYR A 107 11.00 15.00 -1.48
CA TYR A 107 9.69 15.07 -0.82
C TYR A 107 8.83 13.84 -1.09
N SER A 108 8.48 13.10 -0.04
CA SER A 108 7.52 12.00 -0.18
C SER A 108 6.12 12.41 0.29
N PHE A 109 5.12 11.90 -0.42
CA PHE A 109 3.69 12.05 -0.09
C PHE A 109 3.06 10.74 0.41
N THR A 110 3.89 9.77 0.82
CA THR A 110 3.42 8.49 1.39
C THR A 110 2.48 8.70 2.59
N ASN A 111 2.73 9.75 3.38
CA ASN A 111 1.77 10.32 4.32
C ASN A 111 1.32 11.70 3.77
N PRO A 112 0.00 12.00 3.69
CA PRO A 112 -1.13 11.14 4.07
C PRO A 112 -1.64 10.09 3.05
N LEU A 113 -1.03 9.89 1.87
CA LEU A 113 -1.62 9.04 0.82
C LEU A 113 -2.00 7.62 1.27
N ILE A 114 -1.15 6.95 2.06
CA ILE A 114 -1.43 5.61 2.57
C ILE A 114 -2.76 5.59 3.36
N GLY A 115 -2.94 6.55 4.27
CA GLY A 115 -4.16 6.68 5.06
C GLY A 115 -5.38 7.04 4.19
N VAL A 116 -5.19 7.90 3.19
CA VAL A 116 -6.26 8.25 2.24
C VAL A 116 -6.73 7.02 1.48
N MET A 117 -5.81 6.22 0.91
CA MET A 117 -6.16 4.98 0.19
C MET A 117 -6.87 3.96 1.09
N CYS A 118 -6.44 3.81 2.35
CA CYS A 118 -7.10 2.92 3.30
C CYS A 118 -8.49 3.40 3.74
N SER A 119 -8.87 4.66 3.44
CA SER A 119 -10.21 5.18 3.70
C SER A 119 -11.18 5.00 2.52
N VAL A 120 -10.69 4.60 1.35
CA VAL A 120 -11.51 4.38 0.14
C VAL A 120 -12.31 3.07 0.26
N GLU A 121 -13.59 3.12 -0.09
CA GLU A 121 -14.43 1.93 -0.20
C GLU A 121 -14.28 1.24 -1.55
N PRO A 122 -14.38 -0.11 -1.62
CA PRO A 122 -14.75 -1.00 -0.53
C PRO A 122 -13.58 -1.50 0.35
N LEU A 123 -12.35 -1.00 0.19
CA LEU A 123 -11.20 -1.49 0.96
C LEU A 123 -11.40 -1.31 2.47
N ARG A 124 -11.83 -0.12 2.89
CA ARG A 124 -12.04 0.23 4.30
C ARG A 124 -13.01 -0.74 4.99
N SER A 125 -14.17 -1.02 4.41
CA SER A 125 -15.19 -1.90 5.01
C SER A 125 -14.86 -3.39 4.93
N LYS A 126 -13.96 -3.79 4.01
CA LYS A 126 -13.55 -5.19 3.82
C LYS A 126 -12.39 -5.58 4.72
N ALA A 127 -11.50 -4.66 5.09
CA ALA A 127 -10.39 -4.93 6.01
C ALA A 127 -10.88 -5.15 7.45
N VAL A 128 -10.77 -6.37 7.97
CA VAL A 128 -11.39 -6.75 9.26
C VAL A 128 -10.46 -7.37 10.29
N LEU A 129 -9.33 -7.93 9.87
CA LEU A 129 -8.35 -8.55 10.76
C LEU A 129 -6.95 -8.31 10.21
N HIS A 130 -6.01 -8.07 11.10
CA HIS A 130 -4.61 -7.83 10.77
C HIS A 130 -3.73 -8.72 11.65
N ILE A 131 -2.85 -9.47 11.01
CA ILE A 131 -1.93 -10.41 11.64
C ILE A 131 -0.51 -10.03 11.20
N MET A 132 0.15 -9.17 11.99
CA MET A 132 1.48 -8.67 11.66
C MET A 132 2.56 -9.66 12.08
N ASP A 133 3.36 -10.08 11.11
CA ASP A 133 4.55 -10.90 11.30
C ASP A 133 5.71 -10.06 11.84
N GLY A 134 6.04 -10.29 13.11
CA GLY A 134 7.21 -9.75 13.80
C GLY A 134 8.22 -10.86 14.15
N MET A 135 8.27 -11.97 13.41
CA MET A 135 9.32 -12.98 13.62
C MET A 135 10.70 -12.40 13.33
N ARG A 136 10.79 -11.56 12.31
CA ARG A 136 11.96 -10.73 11.97
C ARG A 136 11.51 -9.30 11.74
N GLN A 137 12.08 -8.38 12.51
CA GLN A 137 11.80 -6.96 12.42
C GLN A 137 12.97 -6.23 11.76
N VAL A 138 12.72 -5.51 10.67
CA VAL A 138 13.74 -4.60 10.10
C VAL A 138 13.57 -3.23 10.75
N TRP A 139 14.53 -2.79 11.56
CA TRP A 139 14.39 -1.53 12.31
C TRP A 139 15.06 -0.34 11.61
N HIS A 140 15.84 -0.56 10.54
CA HIS A 140 16.47 0.52 9.77
C HIS A 140 16.82 0.12 8.33
N GLY A 141 16.96 1.11 7.44
CA GLY A 141 17.39 0.90 6.06
C GLY A 141 16.33 0.24 5.17
N GLY A 142 15.08 0.16 5.64
CA GLY A 142 13.99 -0.42 4.86
C GLY A 142 13.67 0.42 3.61
N PRO A 143 13.02 -0.19 2.59
CA PRO A 143 12.25 -1.43 2.67
C PRO A 143 13.01 -2.73 2.39
N LEU A 144 14.29 -2.65 2.00
CA LEU A 144 15.10 -3.81 1.63
C LEU A 144 15.90 -4.34 2.83
N THR A 145 16.05 -5.66 2.93
CA THR A 145 16.80 -6.35 4.00
C THR A 145 18.29 -6.50 3.65
N GLN A 146 18.93 -5.45 3.15
CA GLN A 146 20.31 -5.52 2.65
C GLN A 146 21.35 -5.60 3.78
N VAL A 147 21.06 -5.00 4.94
CA VAL A 147 21.97 -4.96 6.09
C VAL A 147 21.41 -5.84 7.20
N GLN A 148 22.05 -6.97 7.45
CA GLN A 148 21.59 -7.95 8.45
C GLN A 148 21.60 -7.39 9.88
N ASP A 149 22.52 -6.47 10.19
CA ASP A 149 22.59 -5.80 11.51
C ASP A 149 21.34 -4.95 11.81
N PHE A 150 20.56 -4.59 10.79
CA PHE A 150 19.31 -3.86 10.95
C PHE A 150 18.09 -4.78 11.12
N ILE A 151 18.31 -6.08 11.29
CA ILE A 151 17.26 -7.07 11.52
C ILE A 151 17.35 -7.55 12.97
N ASP A 152 16.28 -7.32 13.72
CA ASP A 152 16.05 -7.92 15.03
C ASP A 152 15.12 -9.13 14.90
N GLN A 153 15.17 -10.06 15.85
CA GLN A 153 14.33 -11.27 15.84
C GLN A 153 13.46 -11.33 17.08
N PRO A 154 12.42 -10.49 17.19
CA PRO A 154 11.59 -10.45 18.39
C PRO A 154 10.74 -11.71 18.56
N GLY A 155 10.43 -12.44 17.47
CA GLY A 155 9.69 -13.69 17.54
C GLY A 155 8.24 -13.50 17.99
N ILE A 156 7.62 -12.38 17.59
CA ILE A 156 6.27 -11.99 18.01
C ILE A 156 5.29 -11.98 16.84
N LEU A 157 4.03 -12.28 17.14
CA LEU A 157 2.91 -12.09 16.23
C LEU A 157 1.95 -11.09 16.87
N LEU A 158 1.64 -10.01 16.16
CA LEU A 158 0.67 -9.03 16.64
C LEU A 158 -0.64 -9.18 15.88
N VAL A 159 -1.76 -9.22 16.60
CA VAL A 159 -3.09 -9.44 16.02
C VAL A 159 -4.04 -8.36 16.50
N ALA A 160 -4.70 -7.68 15.57
CA ALA A 160 -5.69 -6.66 15.89
C ALA A 160 -6.73 -6.48 14.77
N THR A 161 -7.84 -5.84 15.11
CA THR A 161 -8.86 -5.38 14.15
C THR A 161 -8.65 -3.94 13.70
N ASP A 162 -7.79 -3.18 14.40
CA ASP A 162 -7.43 -1.80 14.05
C ASP A 162 -6.02 -1.78 13.45
N PRO A 163 -5.87 -1.46 12.15
CA PRO A 163 -4.56 -1.41 11.51
C PRO A 163 -3.72 -0.21 11.98
N VAL A 164 -4.34 0.89 12.40
CA VAL A 164 -3.64 2.09 12.91
C VAL A 164 -2.98 1.78 14.25
N ALA A 165 -3.67 1.04 15.12
CA ALA A 165 -3.12 0.61 16.39
C ALA A 165 -1.88 -0.28 16.22
N LEU A 166 -1.90 -1.22 15.26
CA LEU A 166 -0.73 -2.06 14.97
C LEU A 166 0.44 -1.26 14.41
N ASP A 167 0.20 -0.35 13.47
CA ASP A 167 1.26 0.51 12.90
C ASP A 167 1.88 1.42 13.98
N SER A 168 1.09 1.84 14.97
CA SER A 168 1.58 2.60 16.13
C SER A 168 2.54 1.76 16.99
N ILE A 169 2.16 0.52 17.30
CA ILE A 169 3.01 -0.42 18.05
C ILE A 169 4.29 -0.76 17.28
N GLU A 170 4.19 -0.98 15.97
CA GLU A 170 5.34 -1.21 15.10
C GLU A 170 6.30 -0.02 15.10
N LEU A 171 5.77 1.20 14.99
CA LEU A 171 6.57 2.41 15.01
C LEU A 171 7.35 2.54 16.31
N GLU A 172 6.69 2.33 17.46
CA GLU A 172 7.35 2.34 18.78
C GLU A 172 8.44 1.26 18.88
N ALA A 173 8.17 0.04 18.40
CA ALA A 173 9.13 -1.06 18.40
C ALA A 173 10.37 -0.76 17.54
N ILE A 174 10.18 -0.16 16.36
CA ILE A 174 11.25 0.25 15.44
C ILE A 174 12.08 1.38 16.05
N GLU A 175 11.44 2.40 16.62
CA GLU A 175 12.13 3.53 17.25
C GLU A 175 12.96 3.08 18.46
N LYS A 176 12.41 2.17 19.27
CA LYS A 176 13.14 1.55 20.40
C LYS A 176 14.42 0.87 19.93
N ASN A 177 14.36 0.09 18.84
CA ASN A 177 15.53 -0.59 18.30
C ASN A 177 16.50 0.38 17.61
N GLY A 178 16.00 1.39 16.90
CA GLY A 178 16.81 2.48 16.35
C GLY A 178 17.61 3.24 17.41
N ASN A 179 16.98 3.54 18.56
CA ASN A 179 17.65 4.19 19.68
C ASN A 179 18.75 3.31 20.29
N LYS A 180 18.49 2.00 20.47
CA LYS A 180 19.53 1.04 20.90
C LYS A 180 20.70 1.00 19.90
N GLY A 181 20.40 0.98 18.59
CA GLY A 181 21.41 0.98 17.53
C GLY A 181 22.32 2.21 17.60
N ARG A 182 21.75 3.40 17.78
CA ARG A 182 22.49 4.67 17.91
C ARG A 182 23.39 4.72 19.15
N LEU A 183 22.93 4.16 20.27
CA LEU A 183 23.73 4.04 21.49
C LEU A 183 24.95 3.12 21.26
N ARG A 184 24.75 1.98 20.57
CA ARG A 184 25.85 1.05 20.23
C ARG A 184 26.84 1.63 19.23
N SER A 185 26.36 2.44 18.28
CA SER A 185 27.18 2.98 17.20
C SER A 185 27.75 4.38 17.47
N GLY A 186 27.63 4.93 18.68
CA GLY A 186 28.10 6.28 19.01
C GLY A 186 27.49 7.40 18.15
N ASN A 187 26.18 7.35 17.83
CA ASN A 187 25.44 8.29 16.97
C ASN A 187 25.78 8.28 15.46
N THR A 188 26.59 7.35 14.97
CA THR A 188 26.97 7.29 13.54
C THR A 188 25.82 6.88 12.60
N ILE A 189 24.81 6.15 13.10
CA ILE A 189 23.61 5.78 12.32
C ILE A 189 22.66 6.98 12.25
N ARG A 190 22.63 7.64 11.09
CA ARG A 190 21.67 8.72 10.81
C ARG A 190 20.35 8.13 10.33
N SER A 191 19.24 8.50 10.96
CA SER A 191 17.92 8.29 10.36
C SER A 191 17.85 9.05 9.03
N PRO A 192 17.38 8.45 7.92
CA PRO A 192 17.10 9.23 6.71
C PRO A 192 16.17 10.39 7.08
N SER A 193 16.42 11.59 6.55
CA SER A 193 15.58 12.74 6.85
C SER A 193 14.17 12.46 6.31
N ARG A 194 13.23 12.14 7.21
CA ARG A 194 11.81 11.92 6.90
C ARG A 194 11.16 13.26 6.56
N ARG A 195 11.45 13.82 5.38
CA ARG A 195 10.78 15.00 4.85
C ARG A 195 9.51 14.56 4.12
N THR A 196 8.48 14.30 4.90
CA THR A 196 7.14 14.02 4.40
C THR A 196 6.34 15.31 4.35
N VAL A 197 5.65 15.56 3.24
CA VAL A 197 4.78 16.74 3.09
C VAL A 197 3.41 16.42 3.70
N THR A 198 2.96 17.23 4.65
CA THR A 198 1.69 16.99 5.40
C THR A 198 0.46 17.61 4.74
N SER A 199 0.60 18.34 3.64
CA SER A 199 -0.52 18.96 2.92
C SER A 199 -0.50 18.62 1.43
N PHE A 200 -1.61 18.10 0.93
CA PHE A 200 -1.90 17.99 -0.50
C PHE A 200 -3.40 18.08 -0.75
N THR A 201 -3.78 18.61 -1.91
CA THR A 201 -5.18 18.72 -2.33
C THR A 201 -5.69 17.36 -2.74
N THR A 202 -6.65 16.81 -1.99
CA THR A 202 -7.36 15.58 -2.33
C THR A 202 -8.73 15.89 -2.89
N MET A 203 -9.07 15.27 -4.02
CA MET A 203 -10.47 15.11 -4.42
C MET A 203 -11.02 13.90 -3.67
N PRO A 204 -12.27 13.94 -3.16
CA PRO A 204 -12.86 12.77 -2.54
C PRO A 204 -12.88 11.60 -3.54
N PRO A 205 -12.66 10.35 -3.09
CA PRO A 205 -12.70 9.19 -3.97
C PRO A 205 -14.06 9.14 -4.68
N ARG A 206 -14.06 9.13 -6.02
CA ARG A 206 -15.28 8.84 -6.77
C ARG A 206 -15.48 7.34 -6.78
N ILE A 207 -16.51 6.89 -6.07
CA ILE A 207 -17.12 5.60 -6.30
C ILE A 207 -18.20 5.86 -7.35
N SER A 208 -18.05 5.38 -8.58
CA SER A 208 -19.22 5.29 -9.45
C SER A 208 -20.13 4.22 -8.85
N SER A 209 -21.14 4.62 -8.09
CA SER A 209 -22.19 3.69 -7.70
C SER A 209 -22.82 3.11 -8.97
N PHE A 210 -23.12 1.82 -8.95
CA PHE A 210 -23.99 1.18 -9.93
C PHE A 210 -25.37 1.85 -9.86
N GLY A 211 -25.53 2.95 -10.60
CA GLY A 211 -26.78 3.60 -10.91
C GLY A 211 -27.12 3.27 -12.35
N ASN A 212 -28.35 2.78 -12.54
CA ASN A 212 -29.03 2.48 -13.79
C ASN A 212 -28.49 3.23 -15.01
N ARG A 213 -28.30 2.54 -16.14
CA ARG A 213 -27.95 3.16 -17.43
C ARG A 213 -28.94 4.30 -17.71
N ASP A 214 -28.51 5.53 -17.50
CA ASP A 214 -29.27 6.68 -17.94
C ASP A 214 -29.13 6.74 -19.46
N THR A 215 -30.23 6.53 -20.15
CA THR A 215 -30.34 6.46 -21.62
C THR A 215 -30.56 7.86 -22.21
N SER A 216 -30.01 8.89 -21.57
CA SER A 216 -30.06 10.25 -22.10
C SER A 216 -28.97 10.42 -23.18
N PRO A 217 -29.33 10.96 -24.37
CA PRO A 217 -28.37 11.10 -25.47
C PRO A 217 -27.28 12.10 -25.09
N ARG A 218 -26.02 11.68 -25.27
CA ARG A 218 -24.85 12.55 -25.18
C ARG A 218 -25.02 13.71 -26.17
N PRO A 219 -24.85 14.98 -25.78
CA PRO A 219 -24.78 16.06 -26.74
C PRO A 219 -23.50 15.91 -27.57
N ALA A 220 -23.68 15.89 -28.88
CA ALA A 220 -22.63 15.89 -29.87
C ALA A 220 -21.90 17.25 -29.88
N SER A 221 -20.56 17.23 -29.83
CA SER A 221 -19.66 18.05 -30.65
C SER A 221 -18.23 17.95 -30.12
N TRP A 222 -17.41 17.17 -30.82
CA TRP A 222 -15.96 17.36 -30.86
C TRP A 222 -15.65 17.79 -32.30
N ASP A 223 -15.64 19.10 -32.53
CA ASP A 223 -15.08 19.66 -33.76
C ASP A 223 -13.64 20.10 -33.47
N TRP A 224 -12.74 19.47 -34.21
CA TRP A 224 -11.37 19.88 -34.42
C TRP A 224 -11.38 21.19 -35.21
N ALA A 225 -10.65 22.20 -34.76
CA ALA A 225 -10.22 23.29 -35.62
C ALA A 225 -8.91 23.87 -35.10
N SER A 226 -7.95 23.83 -36.01
CA SER A 226 -6.65 24.46 -36.00
C SER A 226 -6.72 25.99 -36.02
N GLN A 227 -5.56 26.61 -35.75
CA GLN A 227 -5.18 28.03 -35.93
C GLN A 227 -5.48 28.88 -34.69
N THR A 228 -4.52 29.53 -34.04
CA THR A 228 -3.31 30.22 -34.54
C THR A 228 -2.05 29.94 -33.73
#